data_AF-A0A845UXQ7-F1
#
_entry.id   AF-A0A845UXQ7-F1
#
_cell.length_a   1.000
_cell.length_b   1.000
_cell.length_c   1.000
_cell.angle_alpha   90.00
_cell.angle_beta   90.00
_cell.angle_gamma   90.00
#
_symmetry.space_group_name_H-M   'P 1'
#
loop_
_entity.id
_entity.type
_entity.pdbx_description
1 polymer ?
#
loop_
_entity_poly.entity_id
_entity_poly.type
_entity_poly.pdbx_seq_one_letter_code
_entity_poly.pdbx_strand_id
1 'polypeptide(L)' 'MPTVKFTKTFRWKPKPSVSIRYPEGHEGSVTRACADAAIAKGYAVKAGGADKGGADAVENSQSGKAG' A
#
# COMPACT_ATOMS: atom_id res chain seq x y z
N MET A 1 -4.33 -4.95 -12.84
CA MET A 1 -4.16 -3.70 -12.05
C MET A 1 -3.38 -4.06 -10.79
N PRO A 2 -2.37 -3.28 -10.38
CA PRO A 2 -1.58 -3.64 -9.21
C PRO A 2 -2.39 -3.43 -7.93
N THR A 3 -2.39 -4.46 -7.09
CA THR A 3 -2.93 -4.38 -5.73
C THR A 3 -1.79 -3.99 -4.80
N VAL A 4 -2.02 -2.98 -3.98
CA VAL A 4 -1.06 -2.54 -2.95
C VAL A 4 -1.75 -2.44 -1.61
N LYS A 5 -0.99 -2.69 -0.55
CA LYS A 5 -1.40 -2.48 0.83
C LYS A 5 -0.69 -1.26 1.37
N PHE A 6 -1.45 -0.23 1.70
CA PHE A 6 -0.92 0.99 2.32
C PHE A 6 -0.60 0.70 3.77
N THR A 7 0.67 0.83 4.15
CA THR A 7 1.14 0.68 5.54
C THR A 7 1.05 2.00 6.30
N LYS A 8 0.95 3.12 5.58
CA LYS A 8 0.83 4.47 6.13
C LYS A 8 -0.25 5.26 5.40
N THR A 9 -0.77 6.30 6.06
CA THR A 9 -1.70 7.23 5.41
C THR A 9 -1.01 7.91 4.22
N PHE A 10 -1.50 7.65 3.00
CA PHE A 10 -0.98 8.22 1.76
C PHE A 10 -2.00 9.15 1.10
N ARG A 11 -1.54 10.31 0.63
CA ARG A 11 -2.39 11.26 -0.09
C ARG A 11 -1.94 11.33 -1.54
N TRP A 12 -2.71 10.69 -2.42
CA TRP A 12 -2.48 10.68 -3.85
C TRP A 12 -3.23 11.82 -4.54
N LYS A 13 -2.55 12.56 -5.41
CA LYS A 13 -3.16 13.65 -6.18
C LYS A 13 -2.89 13.46 -7.68
N PRO A 14 -3.70 12.64 -8.39
CA PRO A 14 -3.51 12.41 -9.81
C PRO A 14 -3.87 13.63 -10.67
N LYS A 15 -4.74 14.51 -10.16
CA LYS A 15 -5.15 15.77 -10.79
C LYS A 15 -5.19 16.87 -9.73
N PRO A 16 -4.98 18.15 -10.08
CA PRO A 16 -5.03 19.24 -9.10
C PRO A 16 -6.37 19.32 -8.36
N SER A 17 -7.48 18.92 -9.01
CA SER A 17 -8.81 18.90 -8.40
C SER A 17 -9.16 17.61 -7.64
N VAL A 18 -8.31 16.58 -7.70
CA VAL A 18 -8.60 15.26 -7.11
C VAL A 18 -7.52 14.91 -6.10
N SER A 19 -7.89 14.84 -4.83
CA SER A 19 -7.07 14.29 -3.75
C SER A 19 -7.72 13.05 -3.18
N ILE A 20 -7.06 11.91 -3.34
CA ILE A 20 -7.50 10.64 -2.76
C ILE A 20 -6.64 10.38 -1.53
N ARG A 21 -7.29 10.20 -0.38
CA ARG A 21 -6.62 9.80 0.87
C ARG A 21 -6.81 8.31 1.07
N TYR A 22 -5.71 7.58 1.14
CA TYR A 22 -5.68 6.18 1.52
C TYR A 22 -5.26 6.09 2.99
N PRO A 23 -6.12 5.58 3.89
CA PRO A 23 -5.75 5.37 5.28
C PRO A 23 -4.75 4.21 5.39
N GLU A 24 -4.02 4.16 6.51
CA GLU A 24 -3.18 3.01 6.84
C GLU A 24 -4.01 1.73 6.96
N GLY A 25 -3.45 0.61 6.53
CA GLY A 25 -4.15 -0.67 6.48
C GLY A 25 -5.10 -0.84 5.29
N HIS A 26 -5.25 0.18 4.42
CA HIS A 26 -6.07 0.07 3.23
C HIS A 26 -5.39 -0.82 2.18
N GLU A 27 -6.09 -1.85 1.73
CA GLU A 27 -5.66 -2.71 0.63
C GLU A 27 -6.65 -2.58 -0.51
N GLY A 28 -6.13 -2.35 -1.72
CA GLY A 28 -6.98 -2.17 -2.88
C GLY A 28 -6.21 -2.16 -4.18
N SER A 29 -6.95 -2.42 -5.27
CA SER A 29 -6.44 -2.21 -6.62
C SER A 29 -6.35 -0.71 -6.89
N VAL A 30 -5.13 -0.21 -7.11
CA VAL A 30 -4.90 1.20 -7.44
C VAL A 30 -4.30 1.35 -8.84
N THR A 31 -4.26 2.57 -9.34
CA THR A 31 -3.54 2.87 -10.58
C THR A 31 -2.05 2.63 -10.40
N ARG A 32 -1.36 2.22 -11.47
CA ARG A 32 0.08 1.93 -11.44
C ARG A 32 0.91 3.13 -10.93
N ALA A 33 0.53 4.35 -11.32
CA ALA A 33 1.18 5.58 -10.84
C ALA A 33 1.04 5.79 -9.33
N CYS A 34 -0.14 5.46 -8.76
CA CYS A 34 -0.36 5.55 -7.32
C CYS A 34 0.45 4.47 -6.57
N ALA A 35 0.43 3.23 -7.07
CA ALA A 35 1.21 2.13 -6.51
C ALA A 35 2.71 2.47 -6.49
N ASP A 36 3.25 2.91 -7.63
CA ASP A 36 4.66 3.25 -7.79
C ASP A 36 5.07 4.41 -6.85
N ALA A 37 4.30 5.49 -6.84
CA ALA A 37 4.58 6.64 -5.96
C ALA A 37 4.48 6.27 -4.46
N ALA A 38 3.53 5.41 -4.08
CA ALA A 38 3.36 4.98 -2.70
C ALA A 38 4.49 4.04 -2.26
N ILE A 39 4.92 3.11 -3.13
CA ILE A 39 6.05 2.20 -2.87
C ILE A 39 7.37 2.98 -2.85
N ALA A 40 7.62 3.87 -3.82
CA ALA A 40 8.83 4.68 -3.89
C ALA A 40 9.01 5.58 -2.66
N LYS A 41 7.92 5.98 -2.01
CA LYS A 41 7.93 6.76 -0.77
C LYS A 41 7.93 5.88 0.50
N GLY A 42 7.76 4.56 0.38
CA GLY A 42 7.66 3.63 1.53
C GLY A 42 6.35 3.71 2.32
N TYR A 43 5.24 4.12 1.67
CA TYR A 43 3.90 4.21 2.29
C TYR A 43 3.00 3.03 1.93
N ALA A 44 3.41 2.20 0.95
CA ALA A 44 2.67 1.01 0.54
C ALA A 44 3.60 -0.11 0.09
N VAL A 45 3.08 -1.33 0.17
CA VAL A 45 3.74 -2.56 -0.31
C VAL A 45 2.89 -3.22 -1.40
N LYS A 46 3.51 -3.94 -2.35
CA LYS A 46 2.76 -4.72 -3.34
C LYS A 46 2.04 -5.88 -2.65
N ALA A 47 0.73 -5.94 -2.81
CA ALA A 47 -0.12 -7.00 -2.30
C ALA A 47 -0.45 -7.95 -3.45
N GLY A 48 0.52 -8.77 -3.88
CA GLY A 48 0.29 -9.77 -4.93
C GLY A 48 1.50 -9.99 -5.81
N GLY A 49 2.04 -11.22 -5.74
CA GLY A 49 3.16 -11.69 -6.53
C GLY A 49 4.38 -11.92 -5.65
N ALA A 50 4.70 -13.18 -5.39
CA ALA A 50 5.96 -13.58 -4.83
C ALA A 50 7.07 -13.31 -5.86
N ASP A 51 7.57 -12.08 -5.97
CA ASP A 51 8.88 -11.81 -6.56
C ASP A 51 9.90 -11.72 -5.43
N LYS A 52 10.51 -12.88 -5.19
CA LYS A 52 11.73 -13.09 -4.42
C LYS A 52 12.80 -12.08 -4.87
N GLY A 53 12.96 -10.99 -4.13
CA GLY A 53 14.12 -10.11 -4.25
C GLY A 53 13.80 -8.66 -4.01
N GLY A 54 13.97 -8.20 -2.78
CA GLY A 54 14.20 -6.78 -2.51
C GLY A 54 13.27 -6.18 -1.46
N ALA A 55 13.78 -6.25 -0.23
CA ALA A 55 13.63 -5.24 0.80
C ALA A 55 12.31 -5.13 1.60
N ASP A 56 12.38 -5.77 2.77
CA ASP A 56 12.13 -5.16 4.08
C ASP A 56 10.72 -4.75 4.50
N ALA A 57 10.31 -5.41 5.59
CA ALA A 57 9.54 -4.90 6.72
C ALA A 57 8.06 -4.54 6.49
N VAL A 58 7.15 -5.40 6.95
CA VAL A 58 6.69 -5.32 8.35
C VAL A 58 5.86 -6.56 8.70
N GLU A 59 6.46 -7.41 9.52
CA GLU A 59 5.72 -8.29 10.43
C GLU A 59 4.89 -7.36 11.33
N ASN A 60 3.60 -7.23 11.08
CA ASN A 60 2.68 -6.74 12.10
C ASN A 60 1.69 -7.84 12.43
N SER A 61 2.04 -8.58 13.47
CA SER A 61 1.24 -9.53 14.22
C SER A 61 -0.20 -9.06 14.37
N GLN A 62 -1.14 -9.74 13.72
CA GLN A 62 -2.55 -9.56 14.04
C GLN A 62 -3.35 -10.83 13.78
N SER A 63 -3.55 -11.63 14.83
CA SER A 63 -4.90 -11.90 15.35
C SER A 63 -4.81 -12.89 16.53
N GLY A 64 -4.77 -12.36 17.75
CA GLY A 64 -5.22 -13.11 18.91
C GLY A 64 -6.74 -13.11 18.90
N LYS A 65 -7.34 -14.21 18.45
CA LYS A 65 -8.75 -14.54 18.70
C LYS A 65 -8.85 -15.98 19.21
N ALA A 66 -8.85 -16.13 20.52
CA ALA A 66 -9.35 -17.28 21.28
C ALA A 66 -9.47 -16.82 22.75
N GLY A 67 -10.58 -16.97 23.46
CA GLY A 67 -11.88 -17.59 23.20
C GLY A 67 -12.85 -17.18 24.31
#